data_AF-A0A2V7IVN9-F1
#
_entry.id   AF-A0A2V7IVN9-F1
#
_cell.length_a   1.000
_cell.length_b   1.000
_cell.length_c   1.000
_cell.angle_alpha   90.00
_cell.angle_beta   90.00
_cell.angle_gamma   90.00
#
_symmetry.space_group_name_H-M   'P 1'
#
loop_
_entity.id
_entity.type
_entity.pdbx_description
1 polymer ?
#
loop_
_entity_poly.entity_id
_entity_poly.type
_entity_poly.pdbx_seq_one_letter_code
_entity_poly.pdbx_strand_id
1 'polypeptide(L)' 'MWGRLALPTHWEVALSVLDPVTATYNDLATTTTDDVGNYTFTGLPEGSFKVCQVLQPGWHQTYGPACYTFPLFAGQSAG' A
#
# COMPACT_ATOMS: atom_id res chain seq x y z
N MET A 1 11.83 -3.18 16.37
CA MET A 1 12.06 -3.68 15.00
C MET A 1 10.83 -3.36 14.17
N TRP A 2 10.84 -2.25 13.41
CA TRP A 2 9.70 -1.90 12.56
C TRP A 2 9.88 -2.64 11.23
N GLY A 3 8.93 -3.52 10.90
CA GLY A 3 9.03 -4.45 9.78
C GLY A 3 8.95 -3.71 8.45
N ARG A 4 10.07 -3.67 7.72
CA ARG A 4 10.12 -3.22 6.33
C ARG A 4 9.36 -4.24 5.49
N LEU A 5 8.32 -3.79 4.81
CA LEU A 5 7.57 -4.61 3.88
C LEU A 5 8.42 -4.86 2.63
N ALA A 6 9.07 -6.02 2.54
CA ALA A 6 9.87 -6.41 1.38
C ALA A 6 8.93 -6.81 0.22
N LEU A 7 8.46 -5.82 -0.54
CA LEU A 7 7.72 -6.06 -1.77
C LEU A 7 8.68 -6.52 -2.88
N PRO A 8 8.22 -7.31 -3.86
CA PRO A 8 9.02 -7.58 -5.06
C PRO A 8 9.37 -6.28 -5.78
N THR A 9 10.53 -6.22 -6.44
CA THR A 9 10.98 -5.07 -7.24
C THR A 9 10.16 -4.94 -8.52
N HIS A 10 9.88 -3.73 -8.99
CA HIS A 10 9.02 -3.46 -10.17
C HIS A 10 7.60 -4.04 -10.09
N TRP A 11 7.08 -4.22 -8.88
CA TRP A 11 5.75 -4.74 -8.62
C TRP A 11 4.74 -3.60 -8.47
N GLU A 12 3.53 -3.80 -8.97
CA GLU A 12 2.47 -2.81 -8.84
C GLU A 12 1.81 -2.85 -7.46
N VAL A 13 1.66 -1.68 -6.86
CA VAL A 13 1.12 -1.44 -5.54
C VAL A 13 -0.03 -0.45 -5.65
N ALA A 14 -1.18 -0.81 -5.10
CA ALA A 14 -2.35 0.05 -5.01
C ALA A 14 -2.50 0.62 -3.61
N LEU A 15 -2.79 1.91 -3.53
CA LEU A 15 -3.16 2.63 -2.32
C LEU A 15 -4.66 2.91 -2.37
N SER A 16 -5.38 2.50 -1.34
CA SER A 16 -6.79 2.81 -1.15
C SER A 16 -7.00 3.52 0.20
N VAL A 17 -7.93 4.45 0.27
CA VAL A 17 -8.32 5.15 1.51
C VAL A 17 -9.65 4.58 2.04
N LEU A 18 -9.77 4.44 3.36
CA LEU A 18 -11.02 4.04 4.00
C LEU A 18 -11.99 5.23 4.03
N ASP A 19 -13.17 5.04 3.46
CA ASP A 19 -14.30 5.95 3.64
C ASP A 19 -15.01 5.64 4.97
N PRO A 20 -15.03 6.59 5.93
CA PRO A 20 -15.65 6.37 7.24
C PRO A 20 -17.18 6.31 7.19
N VAL A 21 -17.82 6.79 6.11
CA VAL A 21 -19.27 6.80 5.94
C VAL A 21 -19.76 5.45 5.42
N THR A 22 -19.05 4.89 4.45
CA THR A 22 -19.45 3.64 3.77
C THR A 22 -18.69 2.41 4.26
N ALA A 23 -17.64 2.61 5.07
CA ALA A 23 -16.73 1.56 5.55
C ALA A 23 -16.09 0.73 4.43
N THR A 24 -15.95 1.32 3.24
CA THR A 24 -15.29 0.70 2.08
C THR A 24 -13.93 1.35 1.83
N TYR A 25 -13.08 0.64 1.08
CA TYR A 25 -11.81 1.19 0.60
C TYR A 25 -11.99 1.71 -0.82
N ASN A 26 -11.66 2.98 -1.03
CA ASN A 26 -11.67 3.63 -2.34
C ASN A 26 -10.25 3.73 -2.87
N ASP A 27 -10.03 3.31 -4.11
CA ASP A 27 -8.72 3.41 -4.74
C ASP A 27 -8.31 4.87 -4.92
N LEU A 28 -7.10 5.17 -4.47
CA LEU A 28 -6.56 6.52 -4.43
C LEU A 28 -5.43 6.71 -5.45
N ALA A 29 -4.49 5.76 -5.49
CA ALA A 29 -3.33 5.80 -6.38
C ALA A 29 -2.74 4.41 -6.60
N THR A 30 -1.98 4.24 -7.66
CA THR A 30 -1.09 3.09 -7.85
C THR A 30 0.33 3.56 -8.11
N THR A 31 1.31 2.72 -7.75
CA THR A 31 2.73 2.96 -8.03
C THR A 31 3.45 1.63 -8.21
N THR A 32 4.60 1.65 -8.86
CA THR A 32 5.47 0.49 -8.96
C THR A 32 6.63 0.61 -8.00
N THR A 33 6.98 -0.49 -7.34
CA THR A 33 8.17 -0.53 -6.49
C THR A 33 9.45 -0.35 -7.31
N ASP A 34 10.47 0.26 -6.68
CA ASP A 34 11.79 0.46 -7.27
C ASP A 34 12.63 -0.83 -7.29
N ASP A 35 13.88 -0.71 -7.76
CA ASP A 35 14.88 -1.79 -7.87
C ASP A 35 15.21 -2.49 -6.53
N VAL A 36 14.74 -1.95 -5.40
CA VAL A 36 14.95 -2.50 -4.06
C VAL A 36 13.63 -2.72 -3.30
N GLY A 37 12.49 -2.65 -3.99
CA GLY A 37 11.16 -2.97 -3.44
C GLY A 37 10.51 -1.84 -2.65
N ASN A 38 11.05 -0.63 -2.68
CA ASN A 38 10.47 0.52 -1.99
C ASN A 38 9.43 1.22 -2.87
N TYR A 39 8.48 1.88 -2.24
CA TYR A 39 7.49 2.74 -2.87
C TYR A 39 7.27 3.96 -1.99
N THR A 40 6.75 5.05 -2.57
CA THR A 40 6.46 6.25 -1.79
C THR A 40 5.17 6.90 -2.30
N PHE A 41 4.28 7.22 -1.37
CA PHE A 41 3.11 8.04 -1.61
C PHE A 41 3.25 9.34 -0.82
N THR A 42 3.09 10.48 -1.49
CA THR A 42 3.25 11.82 -0.90
C THR A 42 1.96 12.62 -0.97
N GLY A 43 1.78 13.56 -0.04
CA GLY A 43 0.61 14.45 -0.06
C GLY A 43 -0.70 13.77 0.35
N LEU A 44 -0.63 12.69 1.13
CA LEU A 44 -1.81 12.01 1.63
C LEU A 44 -2.43 12.81 2.80
N PRO A 45 -3.76 13.05 2.78
CA PRO A 45 -4.45 13.62 3.93
C PRO A 45 -4.42 12.62 5.11
N GLU A 46 -4.73 13.09 6.31
CA GLU A 46 -4.92 12.19 7.45
C GLU A 46 -6.08 11.22 7.19
N GLY A 47 -5.91 9.96 7.60
CA GLY A 47 -6.90 8.92 7.36
C GLY A 47 -6.35 7.51 7.50
N SER A 48 -7.23 6.52 7.36
CA SER A 48 -6.84 5.11 7.34
C SER A 48 -6.62 4.68 5.89
N PHE A 49 -5.40 4.23 5.59
CA PHE A 49 -5.02 3.81 4.25
C PHE A 49 -4.72 2.32 4.23
N LYS A 50 -4.95 1.70 3.08
CA LYS A 50 -4.62 0.31 2.79
C LYS A 50 -3.75 0.27 1.55
N VAL A 51 -2.61 -0.37 1.67
CA VAL A 51 -1.67 -0.61 0.59
C VAL A 51 -1.75 -2.08 0.21
N CYS A 52 -2.02 -2.39 -1.05
CA CYS A 52 -2.14 -3.74 -1.56
C CYS A 52 -1.15 -4.00 -2.71
N GLN A 53 -0.47 -5.13 -2.67
CA GLN A 53 0.20 -5.70 -3.83
C GLN A 53 -0.86 -6.13 -4.86
N VAL A 54 -0.69 -5.71 -6.10
CA VAL A 54 -1.54 -6.13 -7.20
C VAL A 54 -1.03 -7.46 -7.74
N LEU A 55 -1.81 -8.54 -7.59
CA LEU A 55 -1.43 -9.85 -8.13
C LEU A 55 -1.56 -9.87 -9.65
N GLN A 56 -0.46 -10.22 -10.32
CA GLN A 56 -0.46 -10.42 -11.76
C GLN A 56 -1.30 -11.66 -12.15
N PRO A 57 -1.92 -11.67 -13.34
CA PRO A 57 -2.64 -12.85 -13.83
C PRO A 57 -1.74 -14.09 -13.81
N GLY A 58 -2.23 -15.17 -13.19
CA GLY A 58 -1.50 -16.44 -13.06
C GLY A 58 -0.47 -16.49 -11.92
N TRP A 59 -0.30 -15.41 -11.15
CA TRP A 59 0.52 -15.41 -9.95
C TRP A 59 -0.32 -15.74 -8.72
N HIS A 60 0.28 -16.52 -7.82
CA HIS A 60 -0.27 -16.78 -6.49
C HIS A 60 0.71 -16.28 -5.44
N GLN A 61 0.21 -15.49 -4.47
CA GLN A 61 1.04 -15.07 -3.34
C GLN A 61 1.43 -16.30 -2.52
N THR A 62 2.73 -16.51 -2.36
CA THR A 62 3.27 -17.62 -1.58
C THR A 62 3.69 -17.22 -0.18
N TYR A 63 3.79 -15.91 0.10
CA TYR A 63 4.26 -15.39 1.37
C TYR A 63 3.73 -13.98 1.68
N GLY A 64 3.41 -13.74 2.96
CA GLY A 64 2.91 -12.46 3.47
C GLY A 64 1.42 -12.18 3.16
N PRO A 65 0.84 -11.14 3.75
CA PRO A 65 -0.46 -10.61 3.33
C PRO A 65 -0.34 -9.76 2.06
N ALA A 66 -1.32 -9.86 1.15
CA ALA A 66 -1.39 -9.04 -0.06
C ALA A 66 -1.59 -7.56 0.25
N CYS A 67 -2.22 -7.25 1.39
CA CYS A 67 -2.59 -5.90 1.78
C CYS A 67 -2.16 -5.60 3.21
N TYR A 68 -1.80 -4.35 3.44
CA TYR A 68 -1.41 -3.80 4.73
C TYR A 68 -2.18 -2.50 5.00
N THR A 69 -2.73 -2.37 6.21
CA THR A 69 -3.45 -1.15 6.62
C THR A 69 -2.57 -0.32 7.54
N PHE A 70 -2.49 0.98 7.25
CA PHE A 70 -1.74 1.94 8.01
C PHE A 70 -2.63 3.15 8.34
N PRO A 71 -2.79 3.51 9.63
CA PRO A 71 -3.32 4.81 9.98
C PRO A 71 -2.25 5.86 9.67
N LEU A 72 -2.57 6.83 8.83
CA LEU A 72 -1.75 8.00 8.57
C LEU A 72 -2.28 9.16 9.41
N PHE A 73 -1.47 9.60 10.36
CA PHE A 73 -1.68 10.85 11.08
C PHE A 73 -1.03 12.01 10.32
N ALA A 74 -1.56 13.23 10.46
CA ALA A 74 -1.00 14.41 9.80
C ALA A 74 0.52 14.52 9.99
N GLY A 75 1.27 14.56 8.88
CA GLY A 75 2.74 14.67 8.87
C GLY A 75 3.51 13.34 8.82
N GLN A 76 2.84 12.18 8.75
CA GLN A 76 3.52 10.89 8.55
C GLN A 76 3.74 10.58 7.05
N SER A 77 4.90 9.99 6.76
CA SER A 77 5.24 9.42 5.45
C SER A 77 5.05 7.90 5.52
N ALA A 78 4.34 7.33 4.54
CA ALA A 78 4.31 5.88 4.33
C ALA A 78 5.43 5.52 3.35
N GLY A 79 6.43 4.77 3.83
CA GLY A 79 7.57 4.28 3.07
C GLY A 79 8.08 2.96 3.61
#